data_AF-A0A2E7UUP0-F1
#
_entry.id   AF-A0A2E7UUP0-F1
#
_cell.length_a   1.000
_cell.length_b   1.000
_cell.length_c   1.000
_cell.angle_alpha   90.00
_cell.angle_beta   90.00
_cell.angle_gamma   90.00
#
_symmetry.space_group_name_H-M   'P 1'
#
loop_
_entity.id
_entity.type
_entity.pdbx_description
1 polymer ?
#
loop_
_entity_poly.entity_id
_entity_poly.type
_entity_poly.pdbx_seq_one_letter_code
_entity_poly.pdbx_strand_id
1 'polypeptide(L)'
;MMNQLKAIAGIAALSALPAWSMLPSLADAGEKEAKTCLDTKIWSGYNDGWAVRTAVDATLEKAEHRVYLVTLYAGNEYHIQACGDADAGNLDLVLHDKDGKEVARDKSDDREPKISFKPSRTATYYVALYAASLSGSASKAGVAMAVTYR
;
A
#
# COMPACT_ATOMS: atom_id res chain seq x y z
N MET A 1 -1.66 -85.68 6.82
CA MET A 1 -2.93 -85.07 7.27
C MET A 1 -3.06 -83.71 6.62
N MET A 2 -4.23 -83.47 6.00
CA MET A 2 -4.64 -82.19 5.40
C MET A 2 -4.57 -81.03 6.39
N ASN A 3 -4.43 -79.77 5.94
CA ASN A 3 -5.56 -78.83 5.77
C ASN A 3 -5.13 -77.34 5.64
N GLN A 4 -5.36 -76.78 4.45
CA GLN A 4 -6.00 -75.49 4.10
C GLN A 4 -5.75 -74.15 4.83
N LEU A 5 -5.40 -73.16 3.98
CA LEU A 5 -5.89 -71.76 3.82
C LEU A 5 -5.98 -70.78 5.02
N LYS A 6 -5.38 -69.58 4.87
CA LYS A 6 -6.09 -68.33 4.47
C LYS A 6 -5.12 -67.13 4.32
N ALA A 7 -5.34 -66.35 3.26
CA ALA A 7 -4.72 -65.05 3.00
C ALA A 7 -5.33 -63.94 3.87
N ILE A 8 -4.54 -62.91 4.21
CA ILE A 8 -5.06 -61.59 4.60
C ILE A 8 -4.24 -60.52 3.86
N ALA A 9 -4.99 -59.63 3.21
CA ALA A 9 -4.54 -58.58 2.32
C ALA A 9 -4.04 -57.33 3.07
N GLY A 10 -3.07 -56.67 2.45
CA GLY A 10 -2.94 -55.23 2.24
C GLY A 10 -3.26 -54.23 3.35
N ILE A 11 -2.25 -53.44 3.73
CA ILE A 11 -2.43 -52.01 4.03
C ILE A 11 -1.29 -51.25 3.35
N ALA A 12 -1.56 -50.69 2.17
CA ALA A 12 -0.77 -49.60 1.63
C ALA A 12 -1.17 -48.33 2.39
N ALA A 13 -0.32 -47.87 3.31
CA ALA A 13 -0.53 -46.61 4.00
C ALA A 13 -0.27 -45.47 3.00
N LEU A 14 -1.34 -44.91 2.44
CA LEU A 14 -1.32 -43.65 1.72
C LEU A 14 -1.01 -42.54 2.74
N SER A 15 0.22 -42.03 2.74
CA SER A 15 0.60 -40.87 3.54
C SER A 15 -0.08 -39.62 2.98
N ALA A 16 -1.19 -39.23 3.59
CA ALA A 16 -1.81 -37.93 3.36
C ALA A 16 -0.85 -36.83 3.87
N LEU A 17 -0.22 -36.12 2.94
CA LEU A 17 0.48 -34.89 3.27
C LEU A 17 -0.55 -33.85 3.76
N PRO A 18 -0.30 -33.16 4.89
CA PRO A 18 -1.17 -32.07 5.30
C PRO A 18 -1.05 -30.95 4.27
N ALA A 19 -2.13 -30.70 3.54
CA ALA A 19 -2.28 -29.49 2.76
C ALA A 19 -2.41 -28.33 3.76
N TRP A 20 -1.27 -27.75 4.15
CA TRP A 20 -1.27 -26.43 4.80
C TRP A 20 -1.84 -25.44 3.80
N SER A 21 -3.11 -25.11 3.98
CA SER A 21 -3.79 -24.05 3.26
C SER A 21 -3.04 -22.76 3.55
N MET A 22 -2.24 -22.30 2.57
CA MET A 22 -1.75 -20.93 2.56
C MET A 22 -2.92 -20.02 2.24
N LEU A 23 -3.74 -19.73 3.25
CA LEU A 23 -4.69 -18.63 3.15
C LEU A 23 -3.85 -17.34 3.13
N PRO A 24 -3.97 -16.49 2.10
CA PRO A 24 -3.31 -15.20 2.11
C PRO A 24 -3.77 -14.43 3.35
N SER A 25 -2.81 -13.82 4.06
CA SER A 25 -3.14 -13.03 5.24
C SER A 25 -4.02 -11.85 4.82
N LEU A 26 -5.02 -11.49 5.64
CA LEU A 26 -5.90 -10.36 5.36
C LEU A 26 -5.15 -9.02 5.18
N ALA A 27 -3.91 -8.92 5.67
CA ALA A 27 -3.06 -7.74 5.45
C ALA A 27 -2.68 -7.57 3.96
N ASP A 28 -2.48 -8.67 3.24
CA ASP A 28 -2.03 -8.69 1.84
C ASP A 28 -3.15 -8.28 0.86
N ALA A 29 -4.41 -8.51 1.25
CA ALA A 29 -5.57 -8.20 0.41
C ALA A 29 -5.88 -6.70 0.37
N GLY A 30 -5.74 -5.99 1.49
CA GLY A 30 -5.99 -4.55 1.58
C GLY A 30 -4.96 -3.73 0.79
N GLU A 31 -3.67 -4.02 0.97
CA GLU A 31 -2.59 -3.37 0.23
C GLU A 31 -2.75 -3.52 -1.29
N LYS A 32 -3.30 -4.65 -1.76
CA LYS A 32 -3.57 -4.87 -3.18
C LYS A 32 -4.63 -3.94 -3.78
N GLU A 33 -5.72 -3.63 -3.06
CA GLU A 33 -6.74 -2.67 -3.55
C GLU A 33 -6.11 -1.28 -3.67
N ALA A 34 -5.46 -0.82 -2.61
CA ALA A 34 -4.79 0.48 -2.57
C ALA A 34 -3.75 0.60 -3.69
N LYS A 35 -2.93 -0.44 -3.88
CA LYS A 35 -1.92 -0.49 -4.95
C LYS A 35 -2.56 -0.47 -6.33
N THR A 36 -3.64 -1.19 -6.55
CA THR A 36 -4.34 -1.20 -7.85
C THR A 36 -4.87 0.19 -8.19
N CYS A 37 -5.50 0.87 -7.22
CA CYS A 37 -5.93 2.27 -7.36
C CYS A 37 -4.75 3.18 -7.75
N LEU A 38 -3.63 3.08 -7.02
CA LEU A 38 -2.46 3.90 -7.26
C LEU A 38 -1.85 3.63 -8.64
N ASP A 39 -1.70 2.36 -9.02
CA ASP A 39 -1.17 1.96 -10.32
C ASP A 39 -2.02 2.56 -11.44
N THR A 40 -3.36 2.51 -11.36
CA THR A 40 -4.24 3.15 -12.35
C THR A 40 -3.95 4.65 -12.51
N LYS A 41 -3.74 5.38 -11.40
CA LYS A 41 -3.40 6.81 -11.45
C LYS A 41 -2.01 7.06 -12.06
N ILE A 42 -1.03 6.23 -11.72
CA ILE A 42 0.32 6.26 -12.31
C ILE A 42 0.25 6.04 -13.84
N TRP A 43 -0.47 5.00 -14.27
CA TRP A 43 -0.63 4.67 -15.69
C TRP A 43 -1.29 5.81 -16.47
N SER A 44 -2.32 6.44 -15.91
CA SER A 44 -2.90 7.65 -16.49
C SER A 44 -1.88 8.77 -16.63
N GLY A 45 -1.06 8.99 -15.59
CA GLY A 45 -0.04 10.03 -15.56
C GLY A 45 1.03 9.88 -16.65
N TYR A 46 1.38 8.65 -17.06
CA TYR A 46 2.34 8.45 -18.15
C TYR A 46 1.86 9.06 -19.48
N ASN A 47 0.56 8.99 -19.78
CA ASN A 47 0.00 9.60 -20.98
C ASN A 47 0.05 11.14 -20.95
N ASP A 48 0.12 11.71 -19.75
CA ASP A 48 0.20 13.15 -19.50
C ASP A 48 1.64 13.65 -19.32
N GLY A 49 2.64 12.80 -19.58
CA GLY A 49 4.06 13.13 -19.51
C GLY A 49 4.68 13.09 -18.11
N TRP A 50 3.98 12.53 -17.12
CA TRP A 50 4.53 12.35 -15.77
C TRP A 50 5.43 11.12 -15.71
N ALA A 51 6.51 11.20 -14.93
CA ALA A 51 7.36 10.08 -14.58
C ALA A 51 7.22 9.72 -13.10
N VAL A 52 7.37 8.44 -12.76
CA VAL A 52 7.38 7.98 -11.36
C VAL A 52 8.76 8.18 -10.76
N ARG A 53 8.80 8.82 -9.59
CA ARG A 53 10.00 8.92 -8.76
C ARG A 53 10.03 7.83 -7.70
N THR A 54 8.90 7.61 -7.05
CA THR A 54 8.73 6.65 -5.95
C THR A 54 7.30 6.14 -5.98
N ALA A 55 7.12 4.86 -5.71
CA ALA A 55 5.84 4.26 -5.35
C ALA A 55 6.10 3.26 -4.21
N VAL A 56 5.24 3.27 -3.20
CA VAL A 56 5.32 2.42 -2.01
C VAL A 56 3.92 1.99 -1.60
N ASP A 57 3.84 0.89 -0.88
CA ASP A 57 2.64 0.40 -0.21
C ASP A 57 2.97 0.07 1.25
N ALA A 58 1.93 0.05 2.08
CA ALA A 58 2.03 -0.26 3.50
C ALA A 58 0.65 -0.58 4.08
N THR A 59 0.63 -1.16 5.27
CA THR A 59 -0.53 -1.18 6.16
C THR A 59 -0.36 -0.12 7.25
N LEU A 60 -1.41 0.67 7.50
CA LEU A 60 -1.47 1.63 8.60
C LEU A 60 -2.53 1.21 9.62
N GLU A 61 -2.18 1.22 10.90
CA GLU A 61 -3.13 1.14 12.01
C GLU A 61 -3.88 2.47 12.21
N LYS A 62 -4.97 2.43 12.99
CA LYS A 62 -5.74 3.64 13.32
C LYS A 62 -4.84 4.72 13.95
N ALA A 63 -4.88 5.93 13.40
CA ALA A 63 -4.06 7.08 13.81
C ALA A 63 -2.55 6.88 13.65
N GLU A 64 -2.11 5.81 12.97
CA GLU A 64 -0.73 5.65 12.55
C GLU A 64 -0.43 6.58 11.35
N HIS A 65 0.85 6.90 11.19
CA HIS A 65 1.37 7.54 10.01
C HIS A 65 2.70 6.92 9.58
N ARG A 66 3.01 7.05 8.29
CA ARG A 66 4.32 6.73 7.73
C ARG A 66 4.92 7.99 7.13
N VAL A 67 6.24 8.13 7.30
CA VAL A 67 7.00 9.26 6.77
C VAL A 67 8.01 8.76 5.75
N TYR A 68 7.98 9.33 4.56
CA TYR A 68 8.88 8.99 3.45
C TYR A 68 9.77 10.19 3.12
N LEU A 69 11.08 9.95 3.03
CA LEU A 69 12.02 10.98 2.61
C LEU A 69 12.11 10.98 1.09
N VAL A 70 11.91 12.16 0.48
CA VAL A 70 12.02 12.34 -0.96
C VAL A 70 12.81 13.59 -1.28
N THR A 71 13.84 13.44 -2.12
CA THR A 71 14.53 14.62 -2.68
C THR A 71 13.67 15.18 -3.81
N LEU A 72 13.25 16.43 -3.73
CA LEU A 72 12.55 17.12 -4.81
C LEU A 72 13.52 18.12 -5.46
N TYR A 73 13.61 18.11 -6.79
CA TYR A 73 14.51 18.98 -7.55
C TYR A 73 13.78 20.25 -7.97
N ALA A 74 14.44 21.41 -7.82
CA ALA A 74 13.91 22.68 -8.29
C ALA A 74 13.61 22.64 -9.80
N GLY A 75 12.53 23.31 -10.21
CA GLY A 75 12.13 23.40 -11.61
C GLY A 75 11.07 22.36 -12.03
N ASN A 76 11.07 21.18 -11.40
CA ASN A 76 10.07 20.14 -11.66
C ASN A 76 8.75 20.44 -10.93
N GLU A 77 7.64 20.06 -11.54
CA GLU A 77 6.35 19.94 -10.85
C GLU A 77 6.21 18.52 -10.30
N TYR A 78 5.66 18.38 -9.10
CA TYR A 78 5.43 17.10 -8.45
C TYR A 78 3.95 16.89 -8.14
N HIS A 79 3.50 15.65 -8.32
CA HIS A 79 2.28 15.14 -7.72
C HIS A 79 2.63 14.09 -6.68
N ILE A 80 2.12 14.28 -5.47
CA ILE A 80 2.21 13.30 -4.39
C ILE A 80 0.78 12.85 -4.15
N GLN A 81 0.52 11.56 -4.30
CA GLN A 81 -0.83 11.01 -4.28
C GLN A 81 -0.84 9.68 -3.57
N ALA A 82 -1.91 9.40 -2.85
CA ALA A 82 -2.10 8.11 -2.20
C ALA A 82 -3.47 7.52 -2.54
N CYS A 83 -3.62 6.23 -2.30
CA CYS A 83 -4.87 5.51 -2.26
C CYS A 83 -4.91 4.67 -0.99
N GLY A 84 -6.08 4.57 -0.35
CA GLY A 84 -6.41 3.58 0.65
C GLY A 84 -7.36 2.51 0.09
N ASP A 85 -7.39 1.35 0.73
CA ASP A 85 -8.39 0.32 0.48
C ASP A 85 -9.77 0.67 1.07
N ALA A 86 -10.72 -0.27 1.07
CA ALA A 86 -12.06 -0.07 1.63
C ALA A 86 -12.08 0.22 3.14
N ASP A 87 -11.04 -0.18 3.86
CA ASP A 87 -10.92 0.03 5.31
C ASP A 87 -10.35 1.43 5.65
N ALA A 88 -9.78 2.15 4.68
CA ALA A 88 -9.40 3.55 4.83
C ALA A 88 -10.63 4.47 4.72
N GLY A 89 -10.91 5.22 5.79
CA GLY A 89 -12.01 6.19 5.82
C GLY A 89 -11.57 7.57 5.31
N ASN A 90 -10.49 8.09 5.88
CA ASN A 90 -9.85 9.33 5.46
C ASN A 90 -8.33 9.20 5.59
N LEU A 91 -7.59 9.56 4.55
CA LEU A 91 -6.14 9.63 4.55
C LEU A 91 -5.69 11.09 4.40
N ASP A 92 -4.81 11.56 5.30
CA ASP A 92 -4.20 12.88 5.14
C ASP A 92 -2.80 12.74 4.55
N LEU A 93 -2.51 13.55 3.54
CA LEU A 93 -1.18 13.71 2.99
C LEU A 93 -0.62 15.07 3.37
N VAL A 94 0.60 15.10 3.91
CA VAL A 94 1.27 16.31 4.35
C VAL A 94 2.72 16.32 3.86
N LEU A 95 3.13 17.43 3.26
CA LEU A 95 4.49 17.64 2.80
C LEU A 95 5.19 18.64 3.72
N HIS A 96 6.31 18.20 4.31
CA HIS A 96 7.18 19.04 5.10
C HIS A 96 8.51 19.29 4.39
N ASP A 97 9.07 20.49 4.55
CA ASP A 97 10.43 20.79 4.11
C ASP A 97 11.49 20.16 5.02
N LYS A 98 12.77 20.37 4.68
CA LYS A 98 13.92 19.85 5.43
C LYS A 98 13.97 20.29 6.90
N ASP A 99 13.29 21.38 7.26
CA ASP A 99 13.25 21.95 8.61
C ASP A 99 12.01 21.46 9.39
N GLY A 100 11.21 20.56 8.79
CA GLY A 100 9.99 20.01 9.36
C GLY A 100 8.76 20.91 9.19
N LYS A 101 8.88 22.03 8.48
CA LYS A 101 7.75 22.95 8.29
C LYS A 101 6.79 22.40 7.24
N GLU A 102 5.50 22.36 7.56
CA GLU A 102 4.44 22.04 6.57
C GLU A 102 4.47 23.09 5.43
N VAL A 103 4.66 22.61 4.21
CA VAL A 103 4.66 23.43 2.98
C VAL A 103 3.46 23.15 2.09
N ALA A 104 2.83 21.98 2.25
CA ALA A 104 1.58 21.63 1.59
C ALA A 104 0.85 20.53 2.36
N ARG A 105 -0.47 20.49 2.23
CA ARG A 105 -1.36 19.50 2.83
C ARG A 105 -2.53 19.26 1.91
N ASP A 106 -2.93 18.01 1.78
CA ASP A 106 -4.20 17.64 1.16
C ASP A 106 -5.39 18.08 2.05
N LYS A 107 -6.49 18.49 1.42
CA LYS A 107 -7.65 19.06 2.13
C LYS A 107 -8.93 18.26 1.92
N SER A 108 -8.87 17.13 1.23
CA SER A 108 -10.05 16.27 1.10
C SER A 108 -10.23 15.43 2.36
N ASP A 109 -11.49 15.04 2.60
CA ASP A 109 -11.85 14.07 3.62
C ASP A 109 -12.15 12.74 2.90
N ASP A 110 -11.16 12.19 2.21
CA ASP A 110 -11.29 10.96 1.43
C ASP A 110 -10.05 10.05 1.53
N ARG A 111 -10.14 8.87 0.92
CA ARG A 111 -9.05 7.88 0.92
C ARG A 111 -8.08 8.04 -0.25
N GLU A 112 -8.16 9.11 -1.03
CA GLU A 112 -7.35 9.34 -2.24
C GLU A 112 -6.70 10.74 -2.28
N PRO A 113 -5.98 11.16 -1.22
CA PRO A 113 -5.44 12.52 -1.10
C PRO A 113 -4.38 12.82 -2.16
N LYS A 114 -4.29 14.08 -2.58
CA LYS A 114 -3.32 14.53 -3.59
C LYS A 114 -2.79 15.94 -3.32
N ILE A 115 -1.45 16.07 -3.37
CA ILE A 115 -0.74 17.34 -3.36
C ILE A 115 -0.09 17.59 -4.72
N SER A 116 -0.20 18.83 -5.22
CA SER A 116 0.61 19.37 -6.32
C SER A 116 1.62 20.36 -5.76
N PHE A 117 2.91 20.19 -6.04
CA PHE A 117 3.96 21.02 -5.46
C PHE A 117 5.11 21.27 -6.44
N LYS A 118 5.61 22.51 -6.46
CA LYS A 118 6.78 22.91 -7.25
C LYS A 118 7.84 23.52 -6.33
N PRO A 119 8.90 22.78 -5.96
CA PRO A 119 9.93 23.29 -5.06
C PRO A 119 10.69 24.46 -5.68
N SER A 120 10.92 25.51 -4.91
CA SER A 120 11.78 26.64 -5.32
C SER A 120 13.28 26.31 -5.21
N ARG A 121 13.63 25.26 -4.44
CA ARG A 121 15.00 24.78 -4.24
C ARG A 121 15.04 23.27 -4.18
N THR A 122 16.12 22.68 -4.71
CA THR A 122 16.40 21.26 -4.55
C THR A 122 16.70 20.95 -3.09
N ALA A 123 15.91 20.07 -2.49
CA ALA A 123 16.06 19.67 -1.09
C ALA A 123 15.38 18.32 -0.84
N THR A 124 15.69 17.71 0.31
CA THR A 124 14.92 16.60 0.86
C THR A 124 13.69 17.13 1.58
N TYR A 125 12.55 16.50 1.31
CA TYR A 125 11.25 16.75 1.93
C TYR A 125 10.78 15.47 2.64
N TYR A 126 9.86 15.65 3.57
CA TYR A 126 9.20 14.56 4.28
C TYR A 126 7.75 14.50 3.85
N VAL A 127 7.35 13.38 3.26
CA VAL A 127 5.95 13.08 2.94
C VAL A 127 5.38 12.26 4.09
N ALA A 128 4.47 12.84 4.84
CA ALA A 128 3.74 12.14 5.89
C ALA A 128 2.35 11.73 5.37
N LEU A 129 2.06 10.44 5.44
CA LEU A 129 0.76 9.86 5.11
C LEU A 129 0.13 9.32 6.39
N TYR A 130 -1.03 9.86 6.74
CA TYR A 130 -1.76 9.51 7.97
C TYR A 130 -3.01 8.70 7.64
N ALA A 131 -3.29 7.68 8.44
CA ALA A 131 -4.63 7.10 8.53
C ALA A 131 -5.49 7.94 9.47
N ALA A 132 -5.95 9.11 8.98
CA ALA A 132 -6.72 10.08 9.77
C ALA A 132 -7.99 9.46 10.36
N SER A 133 -8.67 8.62 9.57
CA SER A 133 -9.73 7.75 10.07
C SER A 133 -9.82 6.44 9.30
N LEU A 134 -10.35 5.40 9.95
CA LEU A 134 -10.64 4.11 9.33
C LEU A 134 -12.16 3.94 9.19
N SER A 135 -12.58 3.14 8.21
CA SER A 135 -13.97 2.81 7.94
C SER A 135 -14.54 1.86 8.99
N GLY A 136 -15.73 2.19 9.51
CA GLY A 136 -16.48 1.31 10.41
C GLY A 136 -15.70 0.85 11.64
N SER A 137 -15.55 -0.47 11.79
CA SER A 137 -14.82 -1.11 12.90
C SER A 137 -13.41 -1.59 12.52
N ALA A 138 -12.87 -1.15 11.39
CA ALA A 138 -11.53 -1.54 10.96
C ALA A 138 -10.47 -1.04 11.97
N SER A 139 -9.44 -1.86 12.19
CA SER A 139 -8.29 -1.53 13.04
C SER A 139 -7.04 -1.13 12.25
N LYS A 140 -7.02 -1.42 10.95
CA LYS A 140 -5.96 -1.11 10.00
C LYS A 140 -6.51 -0.97 8.58
N ALA A 141 -5.75 -0.35 7.69
CA ALA A 141 -6.04 -0.24 6.27
C ALA A 141 -4.76 -0.37 5.44
N GLY A 142 -4.88 -0.98 4.26
CA GLY A 142 -3.86 -0.95 3.23
C GLY A 142 -3.82 0.41 2.55
N VAL A 143 -2.62 0.93 2.33
CA VAL A 143 -2.37 2.21 1.66
C VAL A 143 -1.26 2.06 0.63
N ALA A 144 -1.31 2.88 -0.42
CA ALA A 144 -0.24 3.01 -1.41
C ALA A 144 -0.04 4.48 -1.76
N MET A 145 1.20 4.91 -1.94
CA MET A 145 1.56 6.30 -2.22
C MET A 145 2.61 6.39 -3.33
N ALA A 146 2.45 7.37 -4.20
CA ALA A 146 3.41 7.68 -5.25
C ALA A 146 3.79 9.16 -5.27
N VAL A 147 5.05 9.39 -5.65
CA VAL A 147 5.56 10.68 -6.05
C VAL A 147 5.84 10.61 -7.55
N THR A 148 5.16 11.43 -8.33
CA THR A 148 5.41 11.61 -9.76
C THR A 148 5.89 13.02 -10.05
N TYR A 149 6.58 13.21 -11.17
CA TYR A 149 7.15 14.50 -11.55
C TYR A 149 7.13 14.75 -13.05
N ARG A 150 7.23 16.03 -13.43
CA ARG A 150 7.48 16.49 -14.80
C ARG A 150 8.28 17.79 -14.81
#